data_AF-A0A2T9YDB9-F1
#
_entry.id   AF-A0A2T9YDB9-F1
#
_cell.length_a   1.000
_cell.length_b   1.000
_cell.length_c   1.000
_cell.angle_alpha   90.00
_cell.angle_beta   90.00
_cell.angle_gamma   90.00
#
_symmetry.space_group_name_H-M   'P 1'
#
loop_
_entity.id
_entity.type
_entity.pdbx_description
1 polymer ?
#
loop_
_entity_poly.entity_id
_entity_poly.type
_entity_poly.pdbx_seq_one_letter_code
_entity_poly.pdbx_strand_id
1 'polypeptide(L)'
;MTVDNTIDLTAHLSDTAKYRFESQNASFQRYHSADPNVVSLGMGNPTPDLFAFSKFSASLAKFDVGTEKRLRYEEGTSINLGPEESGSSVEDIEILLQYGVGTGIESLVSKLNELTTSVHNPPYQDWKVMLSAGSTDALTKVFDLFMNPHDSVFVCEWTYHNALFAFKGHLMNPIPISMDNEGMVPDALDHACTNWSLPNRPKTVYLIPTGQNPTGVSMSTERRLAIYKVCQKHNLIIIEDDPYYFLQFGNIPVVPNSEETEEYLSLLPGISEKLLPSLLSIDTDGRVIRLDTFSKILAPGMRLGWITCQANLINILRANIDTSTCRPNGFSMGIASKLLNETWKNSGFSDHIKFMQQQYVSRRNTVLHAIQTHLGNMVSVQTPSCGMFVWIKINLPQHLASQDGIVDRIFTKMLENKVILVPCFHFSSKDEKLVKDIPLFRATFAFANKQQMIKAIQNLKSVLSEFGCAA
;
A
#
# COMPACT_ATOMS: atom_id res chain seq x y z
N MET A 1 0.66 -23.79 -12.64
CA MET A 1 1.62 -24.84 -12.24
C MET A 1 2.49 -24.23 -11.17
N THR A 2 2.43 -24.77 -9.96
CA THR A 2 3.32 -24.35 -8.88
C THR A 2 4.70 -24.89 -9.19
N VAL A 3 5.74 -24.06 -9.12
CA VAL A 3 7.13 -24.52 -9.29
C VAL A 3 7.76 -24.83 -7.94
N ASP A 4 8.62 -25.84 -7.92
CA ASP A 4 9.28 -26.33 -6.70
C ASP A 4 10.53 -25.51 -6.32
N ASN A 5 11.18 -24.85 -7.29
CA ASN A 5 12.42 -24.10 -7.05
C ASN A 5 12.28 -22.63 -7.46
N THR A 6 12.46 -21.72 -6.50
CA THR A 6 12.63 -20.28 -6.72
C THR A 6 14.10 -19.93 -6.94
N ILE A 7 14.38 -18.73 -7.47
CA ILE A 7 15.76 -18.22 -7.48
C ILE A 7 16.22 -17.91 -6.06
N ASP A 8 17.50 -18.10 -5.76
CA ASP A 8 18.06 -17.75 -4.46
C ASP A 8 18.34 -16.24 -4.38
N LEU A 9 17.48 -15.53 -3.66
CA LEU A 9 17.64 -14.09 -3.43
C LEU A 9 18.69 -13.75 -2.36
N THR A 10 19.22 -14.73 -1.61
CA THR A 10 20.20 -14.45 -0.56
C THR A 10 21.55 -13.97 -1.12
N ALA A 11 21.86 -14.29 -2.37
CA ALA A 11 23.01 -13.75 -3.08
C ALA A 11 22.95 -12.21 -3.24
N HIS A 12 21.75 -11.62 -3.16
CA HIS A 12 21.52 -10.19 -3.32
C HIS A 12 21.45 -9.41 -2.01
N LEU A 13 21.67 -10.05 -0.87
CA LEU A 13 21.61 -9.39 0.44
C LEU A 13 22.59 -8.21 0.53
N SER A 14 22.14 -7.14 1.20
CA SER A 14 23.01 -6.04 1.60
C SER A 14 24.09 -6.54 2.56
N ASP A 15 25.14 -5.74 2.76
CA ASP A 15 26.19 -6.11 3.69
C ASP A 15 25.65 -6.15 5.11
N THR A 16 24.82 -5.17 5.49
CA THR A 16 24.13 -5.15 6.79
C THR A 16 23.28 -6.40 7.00
N ALA A 17 22.52 -6.83 5.99
CA ALA A 17 21.64 -7.98 6.10
C ALA A 17 22.40 -9.30 6.32
N LYS A 18 23.57 -9.46 5.72
CA LYS A 18 24.44 -10.65 5.91
C LYS A 18 24.94 -10.81 7.35
N TYR A 19 25.01 -9.72 8.11
CA TYR A 19 25.42 -9.72 9.53
C TYR A 19 24.23 -9.74 10.51
N ARG A 20 23.00 -9.91 10.03
CA ARG A 20 21.84 -10.08 10.91
C ARG A 20 21.66 -11.57 11.25
N PHE A 21 21.57 -11.84 12.55
CA PHE A 21 21.36 -13.18 13.09
C PHE A 21 20.19 -13.16 14.07
N GLU A 22 19.60 -14.33 14.29
CA GLU A 22 18.55 -14.50 15.28
C GLU A 22 19.06 -14.13 16.68
N SER A 23 18.25 -13.38 17.44
CA SER A 23 18.57 -13.02 18.82
C SER A 23 18.71 -14.28 19.68
N GLN A 24 19.81 -14.38 20.44
CA GLN A 24 20.01 -15.48 21.39
C GLN A 24 18.92 -15.50 22.47
N ASN A 25 18.33 -14.36 22.83
CA ASN A 25 17.24 -14.28 23.80
C ASN A 25 15.96 -14.99 23.31
N ALA A 26 15.63 -14.85 22.02
CA ALA A 26 14.51 -15.56 21.41
C ALA A 26 14.73 -17.09 21.44
N SER A 27 16.00 -17.53 21.36
CA SER A 27 16.34 -18.97 21.43
C SER A 27 16.04 -19.61 22.78
N PHE A 28 15.93 -18.84 23.88
CA PHE A 28 15.59 -19.42 25.19
C PHE A 28 14.12 -19.78 25.33
N GLN A 29 13.21 -19.17 24.55
CA GLN A 29 11.79 -19.52 24.55
C GLN A 29 11.56 -20.99 24.23
N ARG A 30 12.40 -21.60 23.37
CA ARG A 30 12.28 -23.02 23.01
C ARG A 30 12.38 -23.97 24.21
N TYR A 31 13.15 -23.62 25.25
CA TYR A 31 13.29 -24.46 26.44
C TYR A 31 12.03 -24.43 27.30
N HIS A 32 11.39 -23.26 27.42
CA HIS A 32 10.12 -23.11 28.11
C HIS A 32 8.97 -23.77 27.34
N SER A 33 8.97 -23.68 26.00
CA SER A 33 8.00 -24.39 25.16
C SER A 33 8.18 -25.91 25.18
N ALA A 34 9.39 -26.41 25.42
CA ALA A 34 9.68 -27.84 25.46
C ALA A 34 9.30 -28.50 26.80
N ASP A 35 9.38 -27.78 27.91
CA ASP A 35 8.94 -28.25 29.22
C ASP A 35 8.23 -27.11 29.98
N PRO A 36 6.90 -27.15 30.11
CA PRO A 36 6.13 -26.10 30.79
C PRO A 36 6.44 -25.99 32.29
N ASN A 37 7.12 -26.97 32.89
CA ASN A 37 7.54 -26.90 34.30
C ASN A 37 8.84 -26.12 34.49
N VAL A 38 9.53 -25.74 33.41
CA VAL A 38 10.73 -24.91 33.49
C VAL A 38 10.34 -23.49 33.90
N VAL A 39 10.65 -23.16 35.16
CA VAL A 39 10.55 -21.79 35.68
C VAL A 39 11.71 -20.97 35.14
N SER A 40 11.41 -20.00 34.28
CA SER A 40 12.42 -19.12 33.69
C SER A 40 12.71 -17.93 34.60
N LEU A 41 13.98 -17.80 35.02
CA LEU A 41 14.53 -16.58 35.65
C LEU A 41 15.46 -15.80 34.70
N GLY A 42 15.49 -16.18 33.41
CA GLY A 42 16.42 -15.61 32.44
C GLY A 42 15.87 -14.43 31.64
N MET A 43 14.59 -14.49 31.25
CA MET A 43 13.97 -13.47 30.39
C MET A 43 13.44 -12.30 31.22
N GLY A 44 13.69 -11.06 30.78
CA GLY A 44 13.20 -9.83 31.41
C GLY A 44 11.74 -9.50 31.09
N ASN A 45 10.87 -10.52 30.96
CA ASN A 45 9.46 -10.34 30.63
C ASN A 45 8.66 -10.06 31.92
N PRO A 46 7.95 -8.92 32.03
CA PRO A 46 7.08 -8.67 33.19
C PRO A 46 5.96 -9.70 33.28
N THR A 47 5.56 -10.09 34.49
CA THR A 47 4.39 -10.97 34.68
C THR A 47 3.11 -10.27 34.19
N PRO A 48 2.18 -10.98 33.50
CA PRO A 48 0.91 -10.41 33.06
C PRO A 48 0.07 -9.80 34.17
N ASP A 49 0.20 -10.27 35.43
CA ASP A 49 -0.49 -9.70 36.60
C ASP A 49 -0.16 -8.21 36.84
N LEU A 50 0.96 -7.71 36.30
CA LEU A 50 1.37 -6.31 36.40
C LEU A 50 0.85 -5.45 35.24
N PHE A 51 0.19 -6.04 34.24
CA PHE A 51 -0.39 -5.28 33.14
C PHE A 51 -1.66 -4.56 33.60
N ALA A 52 -1.78 -3.27 33.27
CA ALA A 52 -2.91 -2.44 33.69
C ALA A 52 -4.22 -2.72 32.94
N PHE A 53 -4.21 -3.65 31.97
CA PHE A 53 -5.35 -3.96 31.11
C PHE A 53 -5.68 -5.45 31.20
N SER A 54 -6.81 -5.78 31.83
CA SER A 54 -7.34 -7.14 31.90
C SER A 54 -8.32 -7.47 30.76
N LYS A 55 -8.91 -6.44 30.14
CA LYS A 55 -9.83 -6.58 29.00
C LYS A 55 -9.79 -5.34 28.14
N PHE A 56 -9.94 -5.53 26.84
CA PHE A 56 -10.15 -4.47 25.86
C PHE A 56 -11.36 -4.82 24.98
N SER A 57 -12.24 -3.85 24.77
CA SER A 57 -13.41 -4.02 23.92
C SER A 57 -13.53 -2.88 22.91
N ALA A 58 -13.91 -3.20 21.67
CA ALA A 58 -14.14 -2.21 20.62
C ALA A 58 -15.49 -2.44 19.94
N SER A 59 -16.30 -1.39 19.82
CA SER A 59 -17.58 -1.45 19.10
C SER A 59 -17.38 -1.22 17.60
N LEU A 60 -17.96 -2.09 16.78
CA LEU A 60 -17.85 -1.97 15.32
C LEU A 60 -18.96 -1.09 14.74
N ALA A 61 -18.59 -0.34 13.71
CA ALA A 61 -19.57 0.36 12.89
C ALA A 61 -20.15 -0.62 11.86
N LYS A 62 -21.46 -0.60 11.68
CA LYS A 62 -22.13 -1.24 10.55
C LYS A 62 -22.31 -0.23 9.44
N PHE A 63 -22.08 -0.68 8.21
CA PHE A 63 -22.23 0.14 7.02
C PHE A 63 -23.35 -0.44 6.17
N ASP A 64 -24.34 0.38 5.87
CA ASP A 64 -25.39 0.01 4.93
C ASP A 64 -24.90 0.31 3.51
N VAL A 65 -24.90 -0.74 2.70
CA VAL A 65 -24.42 -0.80 1.31
C VAL A 65 -25.18 0.20 0.41
N GLY A 66 -26.36 0.69 0.83
CA GLY A 66 -27.20 1.60 0.03
C GLY A 66 -27.26 3.07 0.46
N THR A 67 -26.82 3.47 1.67
CA THR A 67 -27.22 4.80 2.21
C THR A 67 -26.09 5.80 2.48
N GLU A 68 -24.82 5.48 2.19
CA GLU A 68 -23.61 6.30 2.48
C GLU A 68 -23.47 6.79 3.92
N LYS A 69 -24.45 6.49 4.77
CA LYS A 69 -24.51 6.88 6.17
C LYS A 69 -23.86 5.78 6.96
N ARG A 70 -22.83 6.15 7.73
CA ARG A 70 -22.42 5.37 8.89
C ARG A 70 -23.66 5.25 9.78
N LEU A 71 -24.28 4.06 9.81
CA LEU A 71 -25.27 3.76 10.84
C LEU A 71 -24.50 3.86 12.16
N ARG A 72 -24.83 4.88 12.96
CA ARG A 72 -24.31 4.96 14.32
C ARG A 72 -24.74 3.68 15.02
N TYR A 73 -23.74 3.00 15.59
CA TYR A 73 -23.85 1.94 16.60
C TYR A 73 -25.17 1.16 16.54
N GLU A 74 -25.22 0.05 15.79
CA GLU A 74 -26.10 -1.01 16.26
C GLU A 74 -25.49 -1.53 17.56
N GLU A 75 -26.24 -1.45 18.66
CA GLU A 75 -25.92 -2.19 19.87
C GLU A 75 -25.73 -3.67 19.51
N GLY A 76 -24.55 -4.24 19.76
CA GLY A 76 -24.39 -5.70 19.79
C GLY A 76 -23.21 -6.33 19.04
N THR A 77 -22.49 -5.62 18.15
CA THR A 77 -21.26 -6.19 17.55
C THR A 77 -20.02 -5.52 18.13
N SER A 78 -19.43 -6.14 19.14
CA SER A 78 -18.16 -5.73 19.74
C SER A 78 -17.09 -6.80 19.58
N ILE A 79 -15.85 -6.36 19.43
CA ILE A 79 -14.67 -7.21 19.60
C ILE A 79 -14.32 -7.17 21.07
N ASN A 80 -13.96 -8.33 21.63
CA ASN A 80 -13.42 -8.45 22.97
C ASN A 80 -12.05 -9.13 22.89
N LEU A 81 -11.07 -8.53 23.57
CA LEU A 81 -9.77 -9.12 23.88
C LEU A 81 -9.74 -9.25 25.40
N GLY A 82 -9.58 -10.45 25.92
CA GLY A 82 -9.62 -10.73 27.35
C GLY A 82 -9.20 -12.16 27.65
N PRO A 83 -9.25 -12.55 28.94
CA PRO A 83 -8.83 -13.87 29.40
C PRO A 83 -9.68 -14.95 28.74
N GLU A 84 -9.04 -15.98 28.18
CA GLU A 84 -9.60 -17.17 27.53
C GLU A 84 -11.14 -17.18 27.41
N GLU A 85 -11.67 -16.48 26.41
CA GLU A 85 -13.02 -16.80 25.94
C GLU A 85 -12.94 -18.20 25.32
N SER A 86 -13.48 -19.22 26.00
CA SER A 86 -13.39 -20.62 25.57
C SER A 86 -13.74 -20.75 24.08
N GLY A 87 -12.79 -21.19 23.25
CA GLY A 87 -12.98 -21.35 21.81
C GLY A 87 -12.52 -20.18 20.92
N SER A 88 -11.88 -19.14 21.48
CA SER A 88 -11.18 -18.10 20.72
C SER A 88 -10.05 -18.69 19.86
N SER A 89 -9.96 -18.25 18.62
CA SER A 89 -8.86 -18.55 17.69
C SER A 89 -7.71 -17.52 17.75
N VAL A 90 -7.90 -16.47 18.54
CA VAL A 90 -6.97 -15.37 18.73
C VAL A 90 -6.30 -15.46 20.09
N GLU A 91 -5.02 -15.10 20.14
CA GLU A 91 -4.22 -15.07 21.36
C GLU A 91 -4.84 -14.18 22.44
N ASP A 92 -4.64 -14.58 23.69
CA ASP A 92 -5.10 -13.87 24.88
C ASP A 92 -4.52 -12.44 24.95
N ILE A 93 -5.24 -11.53 25.60
CA ILE A 93 -4.75 -10.17 25.86
C ILE A 93 -3.39 -10.18 26.58
N GLU A 94 -3.12 -11.14 27.45
CA GLU A 94 -1.83 -11.28 28.12
C GLU A 94 -0.68 -11.52 27.12
N ILE A 95 -0.91 -12.38 26.11
CA ILE A 95 0.06 -12.64 25.02
C ILE A 95 0.17 -11.42 24.12
N LEU A 96 -0.94 -10.74 23.82
CA LEU A 96 -0.96 -9.55 23.00
C LEU A 96 -0.21 -8.39 23.65
N LEU A 97 -0.22 -8.27 24.98
CA LEU A 97 0.47 -7.20 25.72
C LEU A 97 1.93 -7.52 26.05
N GLN A 98 2.31 -8.80 26.07
CA GLN A 98 3.69 -9.23 26.34
C GLN A 98 4.65 -8.90 25.17
N TYR A 99 5.96 -8.94 25.40
CA TYR A 99 6.93 -9.02 24.30
C TYR A 99 6.64 -10.21 23.37
N GLY A 100 7.00 -10.07 22.10
CA GLY A 100 6.85 -11.12 21.10
C GLY A 100 7.88 -10.98 19.99
N VAL A 101 7.86 -11.92 19.06
CA VAL A 101 8.77 -11.97 17.91
C VAL A 101 8.29 -11.08 16.76
N GLY A 102 9.24 -10.59 15.95
CA GLY A 102 8.97 -9.69 14.82
C GLY A 102 8.12 -10.28 13.70
N THR A 103 7.91 -11.60 13.68
CA THR A 103 6.96 -12.22 12.74
C THR A 103 5.52 -11.80 12.99
N GLY A 104 5.17 -11.47 14.24
CA GLY A 104 3.80 -11.18 14.65
C GLY A 104 3.14 -12.34 15.40
N ILE A 105 1.83 -12.22 15.59
CA ILE A 105 0.99 -13.24 16.26
C ILE A 105 0.50 -14.28 15.25
N GLU A 106 0.45 -15.54 15.67
CA GLU A 106 0.16 -16.68 14.79
C GLU A 106 -1.25 -16.60 14.21
N SER A 107 -2.24 -16.21 15.03
CA SER A 107 -3.63 -16.12 14.58
C SER A 107 -3.81 -15.18 13.38
N LEU A 108 -3.07 -14.05 13.36
CA LEU A 108 -3.13 -13.09 12.27
C LEU A 108 -2.26 -13.51 11.08
N VAL A 109 -1.06 -14.05 11.34
CA VAL A 109 -0.16 -14.54 10.28
C VAL A 109 -0.81 -15.68 9.50
N SER A 110 -1.39 -16.66 10.20
CA SER A 110 -2.15 -17.75 9.59
C SER A 110 -3.30 -17.22 8.73
N LYS A 111 -4.06 -16.26 9.26
CA LYS A 111 -5.17 -15.65 8.51
C LYS A 111 -4.71 -14.90 7.26
N LEU A 112 -3.58 -14.22 7.32
CA LEU A 112 -3.00 -13.53 6.17
C LEU A 112 -2.39 -14.50 5.16
N ASN A 113 -1.90 -15.67 5.58
CA ASN A 113 -1.53 -16.75 4.65
C ASN A 113 -2.76 -17.25 3.88
N GLU A 114 -3.89 -17.47 4.55
CA GLU A 114 -5.15 -17.85 3.88
C GLU A 114 -5.61 -16.77 2.90
N LEU A 115 -5.54 -15.50 3.30
CA LEU A 115 -5.90 -14.37 2.43
C LEU A 115 -4.96 -14.29 1.22
N THR A 116 -3.66 -14.45 1.43
CA THR A 116 -2.66 -14.44 0.35
C THR A 116 -2.90 -15.59 -0.62
N THR A 117 -3.20 -16.79 -0.11
CA THR A 117 -3.52 -17.95 -0.93
C THR A 117 -4.79 -17.72 -1.75
N SER A 118 -5.86 -17.20 -1.15
CA SER A 118 -7.14 -17.00 -1.83
C SER A 118 -7.10 -15.86 -2.85
N VAL A 119 -6.37 -14.78 -2.56
CA VAL A 119 -6.38 -13.55 -3.38
C VAL A 119 -5.25 -13.52 -4.40
N HIS A 120 -4.05 -13.95 -4.01
CA HIS A 120 -2.86 -13.85 -4.84
C HIS A 120 -2.40 -15.18 -5.39
N ASN A 121 -2.55 -16.27 -4.63
CA ASN A 121 -2.17 -17.63 -5.00
C ASN A 121 -0.77 -17.70 -5.68
N PRO A 122 0.32 -17.38 -4.96
CA PRO A 122 1.66 -17.32 -5.54
C PRO A 122 2.04 -18.66 -6.20
N PRO A 123 2.61 -18.68 -7.41
CA PRO A 123 2.86 -19.91 -8.17
C PRO A 123 4.15 -20.65 -7.75
N TYR A 124 4.53 -20.56 -6.47
CA TYR A 124 5.63 -21.29 -5.83
C TYR A 124 5.24 -21.66 -4.39
N GLN A 125 5.88 -22.66 -3.78
CA GLN A 125 5.46 -23.18 -2.46
C GLN A 125 6.07 -22.42 -1.26
N ASP A 126 7.36 -22.08 -1.35
CA ASP A 126 8.14 -21.59 -0.20
C ASP A 126 8.01 -20.08 0.04
N TRP A 127 6.79 -19.53 -0.01
CA TRP A 127 6.51 -18.17 0.45
C TRP A 127 5.99 -18.15 1.89
N LYS A 128 6.14 -16.98 2.53
CA LYS A 128 5.67 -16.73 3.89
C LYS A 128 5.23 -15.28 4.05
N VAL A 129 4.33 -15.08 5.01
CA VAL A 129 3.90 -13.76 5.49
C VAL A 129 4.61 -13.40 6.79
N MET A 130 4.99 -12.13 6.93
CA MET A 130 5.53 -11.54 8.16
C MET A 130 4.83 -10.21 8.43
N LEU A 131 4.40 -9.93 9.66
CA LEU A 131 3.77 -8.65 9.97
C LEU A 131 4.77 -7.48 9.95
N SER A 132 4.26 -6.27 9.76
CA SER A 132 5.03 -5.02 9.76
C SER A 132 4.23 -3.89 10.40
N ALA A 133 4.90 -2.80 10.77
CA ALA A 133 4.24 -1.60 11.27
C ALA A 133 3.58 -0.74 10.15
N GLY A 134 3.14 -1.39 9.07
CA GLY A 134 2.59 -0.79 7.85
C GLY A 134 3.59 -0.74 6.69
N SER A 135 3.13 -0.41 5.47
CA SER A 135 3.95 -0.46 4.25
C SER A 135 5.23 0.38 4.32
N THR A 136 5.24 1.51 5.04
CA THR A 136 6.45 2.33 5.17
C THR A 136 7.54 1.63 6.00
N ASP A 137 7.17 0.95 7.08
CA ASP A 137 8.10 0.13 7.86
C ASP A 137 8.55 -1.07 7.02
N ALA A 138 7.61 -1.77 6.38
CA ALA A 138 7.94 -2.88 5.49
C ALA A 138 8.94 -2.49 4.39
N LEU A 139 8.72 -1.34 3.74
CA LEU A 139 9.56 -0.84 2.67
C LEU A 139 11.00 -0.58 3.15
N THR A 140 11.20 0.03 4.31
CA THR A 140 12.55 0.24 4.85
C THR A 140 13.21 -1.07 5.27
N LYS A 141 12.45 -2.06 5.75
CA LYS A 141 13.01 -3.41 6.02
C LYS A 141 13.49 -4.11 4.76
N VAL A 142 12.79 -3.93 3.64
CA VAL A 142 13.22 -4.46 2.34
C VAL A 142 14.45 -3.71 1.81
N PHE A 143 14.55 -2.40 2.05
CA PHE A 143 15.77 -1.65 1.74
C PHE A 143 16.95 -2.15 2.56
N ASP A 144 16.82 -2.29 3.87
CA ASP A 144 17.87 -2.85 4.70
C ASP A 144 18.27 -4.27 4.28
N LEU A 145 17.32 -5.05 3.74
CA LEU A 145 17.54 -6.43 3.31
C LEU A 145 18.44 -6.49 2.05
N PHE A 146 18.17 -5.65 1.05
CA PHE A 146 18.82 -5.75 -0.25
C PHE A 146 19.77 -4.59 -0.55
N MET A 147 19.56 -3.39 -0.03
CA MET A 147 20.23 -2.19 -0.51
C MET A 147 21.37 -1.76 0.41
N ASN A 148 22.53 -1.46 -0.17
CA ASN A 148 23.61 -0.74 0.49
C ASN A 148 23.51 0.77 0.19
N PRO A 149 24.15 1.64 1.01
CA PRO A 149 24.33 3.04 0.65
C PRO A 149 24.89 3.19 -0.76
N HIS A 150 24.33 4.11 -1.54
CA HIS A 150 24.65 4.39 -2.94
C HIS A 150 24.22 3.33 -3.97
N ASP A 151 23.57 2.24 -3.54
CA ASP A 151 22.91 1.34 -4.49
C ASP A 151 21.78 2.07 -5.23
N SER A 152 21.56 1.65 -6.47
CA SER A 152 20.54 2.21 -7.35
C SER A 152 19.29 1.35 -7.37
N VAL A 153 18.12 1.99 -7.44
CA VAL A 153 16.80 1.33 -7.51
C VAL A 153 15.99 1.91 -8.67
N PHE A 154 15.44 1.07 -9.53
CA PHE A 154 14.54 1.54 -10.58
C PHE A 154 13.19 1.94 -9.99
N VAL A 155 12.70 3.12 -10.36
CA VAL A 155 11.44 3.67 -9.88
C VAL A 155 10.69 4.33 -11.04
N CYS A 156 9.36 4.40 -10.98
CA CYS A 156 8.62 5.26 -11.90
C CYS A 156 9.08 6.72 -11.76
N GLU A 157 9.06 7.47 -12.88
CA GLU A 157 9.39 8.90 -12.90
C GLU A 157 8.49 9.75 -11.97
N TRP A 158 7.25 9.30 -11.74
CA TRP A 158 6.37 9.78 -10.68
C TRP A 158 6.15 8.65 -9.68
N THR A 159 6.32 8.87 -8.39
CA THR A 159 6.18 7.82 -7.38
C THR A 159 5.79 8.37 -6.00
N TYR A 160 5.62 7.48 -5.03
CA TYR A 160 5.23 7.85 -3.68
C TYR A 160 6.31 8.70 -3.00
N HIS A 161 5.94 9.94 -2.65
CA HIS A 161 6.87 10.91 -2.02
C HIS A 161 7.60 10.36 -0.78
N ASN A 162 6.96 9.59 0.10
CA ASN A 162 7.67 9.04 1.26
C ASN A 162 8.64 7.91 0.87
N ALA A 163 8.41 7.19 -0.23
CA ALA A 163 9.41 6.28 -0.77
C ALA A 163 10.65 7.06 -1.24
N LEU A 164 10.47 8.22 -1.88
CA LEU A 164 11.57 9.13 -2.25
C LEU A 164 12.37 9.62 -1.04
N PHE A 165 11.68 10.04 0.02
CA PHE A 165 12.35 10.40 1.28
C PHE A 165 13.07 9.22 1.92
N ALA A 166 12.50 8.02 1.86
CA ALA A 166 13.15 6.81 2.34
C ALA A 166 14.40 6.49 1.50
N PHE A 167 14.36 6.59 0.16
CA PHE A 167 15.54 6.43 -0.69
C PHE A 167 16.67 7.38 -0.27
N LYS A 168 16.34 8.66 -0.13
CA LYS A 168 17.29 9.70 0.29
C LYS A 168 17.88 9.42 1.69
N GLY A 169 17.03 9.03 2.64
CA GLY A 169 17.44 8.71 4.01
C GLY A 169 18.39 7.51 4.12
N HIS A 170 18.32 6.57 3.18
CA HIS A 170 19.21 5.40 3.09
C HIS A 170 20.35 5.61 2.07
N LEU A 171 20.57 6.84 1.60
CA LEU A 171 21.60 7.19 0.63
C LEU A 171 21.50 6.42 -0.70
N MET A 172 20.31 5.96 -1.09
CA MET A 172 20.07 5.25 -2.34
C MET A 172 19.87 6.21 -3.52
N ASN A 173 20.14 5.70 -4.72
CA ASN A 173 20.00 6.44 -5.97
C ASN A 173 18.74 5.97 -6.75
N PRO A 174 17.60 6.67 -6.65
CA PRO A 174 16.43 6.33 -7.45
C PRO A 174 16.68 6.64 -8.93
N ILE A 175 16.50 5.65 -9.80
CA ILE A 175 16.66 5.78 -11.24
C ILE A 175 15.28 5.89 -11.88
N PRO A 176 14.91 7.06 -12.43
CA PRO A 176 13.59 7.29 -13.01
C PRO A 176 13.42 6.51 -14.32
N ILE A 177 12.37 5.71 -14.39
CA ILE A 177 11.89 5.03 -15.60
C ILE A 177 10.59 5.69 -16.04
N SER A 178 10.47 5.96 -17.34
CA SER A 178 9.26 6.58 -17.91
C SER A 178 8.03 5.71 -17.70
N MET A 179 6.89 6.36 -17.54
CA MET A 179 5.59 5.70 -17.38
C MET A 179 4.55 6.27 -18.34
N ASP A 180 3.52 5.49 -18.63
CA ASP A 180 2.36 5.90 -19.41
C ASP A 180 1.06 5.65 -18.62
N ASN A 181 -0.07 5.61 -19.32
CA ASN A 181 -1.40 5.43 -18.75
C ASN A 181 -1.65 4.04 -18.10
N GLU A 182 -0.67 3.13 -18.16
CA GLU A 182 -0.69 1.85 -17.44
C GLU A 182 0.49 1.72 -16.47
N GLY A 183 1.23 2.79 -16.16
CA GLY A 183 2.37 2.76 -15.26
C GLY A 183 3.70 2.60 -15.99
N MET A 184 4.72 2.02 -15.32
CA MET A 184 6.08 1.91 -15.87
C MET A 184 6.08 1.28 -17.27
N VAL A 185 6.85 1.85 -18.20
CA VAL A 185 7.00 1.33 -19.57
C VAL A 185 8.06 0.20 -19.58
N PRO A 186 7.72 -1.04 -19.99
CA PRO A 186 8.65 -2.16 -19.98
C PRO A 186 9.90 -1.94 -20.82
N ASP A 187 9.75 -1.40 -22.03
CA ASP A 187 10.87 -1.12 -22.93
C ASP A 187 11.84 -0.09 -22.36
N ALA A 188 11.33 0.89 -21.59
CA ALA A 188 12.16 1.87 -20.92
C ALA A 188 12.98 1.24 -19.78
N LEU A 189 12.37 0.33 -19.01
CA LEU A 189 13.08 -0.45 -18.00
C LEU A 189 14.15 -1.34 -18.64
N ASP A 190 13.80 -2.06 -19.72
CA ASP A 190 14.71 -2.94 -20.46
C ASP A 190 15.89 -2.16 -21.03
N HIS A 191 15.62 -0.99 -21.62
CA HIS A 191 16.64 -0.09 -22.16
C HIS A 191 17.57 0.41 -21.05
N ALA A 192 17.03 0.87 -19.91
CA ALA A 192 17.84 1.33 -18.79
C ALA A 192 18.74 0.22 -18.21
N CYS A 193 18.23 -1.01 -18.13
CA CYS A 193 19.01 -2.16 -17.70
C CYS A 193 20.10 -2.55 -18.71
N THR A 194 19.76 -2.58 -20.01
CA THR A 194 20.67 -3.02 -21.08
C THR A 194 21.83 -2.04 -21.27
N ASN A 195 21.56 -0.73 -21.16
CA ASN A 195 22.55 0.32 -21.36
C ASN A 195 23.22 0.78 -20.05
N TRP A 196 23.05 0.04 -18.95
CA TRP A 196 23.65 0.41 -17.68
C TRP A 196 25.18 0.27 -17.73
N SER A 197 25.89 1.39 -17.54
CA SER A 197 27.36 1.46 -17.65
C SER A 197 28.07 1.82 -16.34
N LEU A 198 27.33 2.15 -15.28
CA LEU A 198 27.90 2.54 -13.99
C LEU A 198 28.20 1.30 -13.12
N PRO A 199 29.16 1.39 -12.18
CA PRO A 199 29.30 0.37 -11.14
C PRO A 199 28.00 0.27 -10.32
N ASN A 200 27.80 -0.86 -9.65
CA ASN A 200 26.62 -1.14 -8.81
C ASN A 200 25.30 -1.08 -9.60
N ARG A 201 25.18 -2.00 -10.58
CA ARG A 201 23.96 -2.20 -11.35
C ARG A 201 22.74 -2.38 -10.41
N PRO A 202 21.63 -1.65 -10.64
CA PRO A 202 20.41 -1.84 -9.88
C PRO A 202 19.98 -3.31 -9.90
N LYS A 203 19.65 -3.83 -8.73
CA LYS A 203 19.09 -5.18 -8.54
C LYS A 203 17.63 -5.17 -8.13
N THR A 204 17.06 -3.99 -7.90
CA THR A 204 15.68 -3.82 -7.44
C THR A 204 14.91 -2.85 -8.34
N VAL A 205 13.61 -3.10 -8.46
CA VAL A 205 12.62 -2.18 -9.01
C VAL A 205 11.50 -1.99 -8.00
N TYR A 206 11.15 -0.74 -7.68
CA TYR A 206 10.03 -0.40 -6.81
C TYR A 206 8.83 0.03 -7.64
N LEU A 207 7.71 -0.66 -7.42
CA LEU A 207 6.47 -0.48 -8.17
C LEU A 207 5.29 -0.29 -7.24
N ILE A 208 4.35 0.53 -7.68
CA ILE A 208 3.00 0.65 -7.12
C ILE A 208 2.04 0.25 -8.24
N PRO A 209 1.79 -1.06 -8.46
CA PRO A 209 1.14 -1.53 -9.69
C PRO A 209 -0.34 -1.17 -9.79
N THR A 210 -1.01 -0.96 -8.65
CA THR A 210 -2.46 -0.75 -8.58
C THR A 210 -2.75 0.61 -7.94
N GLY A 211 -3.51 1.47 -8.63
CA GLY A 211 -3.85 2.82 -8.14
C GLY A 211 -2.62 3.66 -7.83
N GLN A 212 -1.66 3.69 -8.75
CA GLN A 212 -0.31 4.26 -8.61
C GLN A 212 -0.34 5.64 -7.92
N ASN A 213 0.55 5.86 -6.96
CA ASN A 213 0.69 7.17 -6.31
C ASN A 213 1.83 7.95 -6.99
N PRO A 214 1.57 9.07 -7.67
CA PRO A 214 0.36 9.90 -7.58
C PRO A 214 -0.67 9.76 -8.71
N THR A 215 -0.37 9.03 -9.78
CA THR A 215 -1.08 9.15 -11.07
C THR A 215 -2.48 8.51 -11.10
N GLY A 216 -2.77 7.60 -10.17
CA GLY A 216 -4.02 6.83 -10.09
C GLY A 216 -4.14 5.70 -11.13
N VAL A 217 -3.17 5.52 -12.02
CA VAL A 217 -3.19 4.48 -13.06
C VAL A 217 -2.91 3.10 -12.46
N SER A 218 -3.34 2.05 -13.15
CA SER A 218 -3.05 0.68 -12.76
C SER A 218 -2.48 -0.09 -13.95
N MET A 219 -1.50 -0.94 -13.68
CA MET A 219 -0.93 -1.84 -14.69
C MET A 219 -1.95 -2.92 -15.05
N SER A 220 -2.24 -3.07 -16.34
CA SER A 220 -2.96 -4.24 -16.87
C SER A 220 -2.21 -5.54 -16.62
N THR A 221 -2.89 -6.67 -16.79
CA THR A 221 -2.28 -8.00 -16.69
C THR A 221 -1.13 -8.13 -17.70
N GLU A 222 -1.33 -7.65 -18.93
CA GLU A 222 -0.33 -7.66 -20.00
C GLU A 222 0.89 -6.82 -19.61
N ARG A 223 0.66 -5.64 -19.03
CA ARG A 223 1.73 -4.77 -18.53
C ARG A 223 2.54 -5.43 -17.41
N ARG A 224 1.87 -6.06 -16.45
CA ARG A 224 2.51 -6.79 -15.34
C ARG A 224 3.38 -7.93 -15.85
N LEU A 225 2.87 -8.72 -16.80
CA LEU A 225 3.62 -9.80 -17.46
C LEU A 225 4.85 -9.27 -18.24
N ALA A 226 4.70 -8.15 -18.94
CA ALA A 226 5.82 -7.54 -19.67
C ALA A 226 6.92 -7.03 -18.73
N ILE A 227 6.57 -6.33 -17.66
CA ILE A 227 7.52 -5.90 -16.62
C ILE A 227 8.19 -7.11 -15.96
N TYR A 228 7.42 -8.15 -15.64
CA TYR A 228 7.96 -9.37 -15.04
C TYR A 228 9.03 -10.00 -15.95
N LYS A 229 8.76 -10.14 -17.25
CA LYS A 229 9.73 -10.65 -18.24
C LYS A 229 11.02 -9.84 -18.30
N VAL A 230 10.93 -8.50 -18.22
CA VAL A 230 12.12 -7.63 -18.15
C VAL A 230 12.89 -7.88 -16.86
N CYS A 231 12.20 -8.04 -15.72
CA CYS A 231 12.83 -8.38 -14.45
C CYS A 231 13.50 -9.76 -14.50
N GLN A 232 12.91 -10.74 -15.18
CA GLN A 232 13.54 -12.05 -15.42
C GLN A 232 14.82 -11.92 -16.23
N LYS A 233 14.75 -11.22 -17.38
CA LYS A 233 15.90 -10.99 -18.27
C LYS A 233 17.09 -10.35 -17.56
N HIS A 234 16.85 -9.41 -16.66
CA HIS A 234 17.89 -8.63 -15.97
C HIS A 234 18.13 -9.04 -14.52
N ASN A 235 17.52 -10.14 -14.07
CA ASN A 235 17.58 -10.64 -12.70
C ASN A 235 17.24 -9.59 -11.62
N LEU A 236 16.17 -8.82 -11.82
CA LEU A 236 15.71 -7.81 -10.87
C LEU A 236 14.76 -8.42 -9.82
N ILE A 237 14.89 -7.95 -8.58
CA ILE A 237 13.93 -8.15 -7.49
C ILE A 237 12.85 -7.08 -7.60
N ILE A 238 11.59 -7.49 -7.48
CA ILE A 238 10.43 -6.60 -7.56
C ILE A 238 9.98 -6.27 -6.14
N ILE A 239 9.99 -4.99 -5.77
CA ILE A 239 9.36 -4.48 -4.55
C ILE A 239 7.97 -3.98 -4.96
N GLU A 240 6.95 -4.77 -4.67
CA GLU A 240 5.54 -4.46 -4.96
C GLU A 240 4.90 -3.80 -3.74
N ASP A 241 4.73 -2.48 -3.75
CA ASP A 241 4.02 -1.73 -2.69
C ASP A 241 2.59 -1.47 -3.13
N ASP A 242 1.62 -2.20 -2.56
CA ASP A 242 0.27 -2.28 -3.10
C ASP A 242 -0.82 -1.93 -2.06
N PRO A 243 -0.76 -0.73 -1.44
CA PRO A 243 -1.67 -0.35 -0.37
C PRO A 243 -3.12 -0.15 -0.86
N TYR A 244 -3.36 -0.15 -2.18
CA TYR A 244 -4.66 0.12 -2.79
C TYR A 244 -5.24 -1.11 -3.51
N TYR A 245 -4.61 -2.29 -3.42
CA TYR A 245 -5.02 -3.48 -4.18
C TYR A 245 -6.53 -3.78 -4.09
N PHE A 246 -7.10 -3.68 -2.90
CA PHE A 246 -8.52 -3.96 -2.67
C PHE A 246 -9.47 -2.82 -3.10
N LEU A 247 -8.94 -1.64 -3.46
CA LEU A 247 -9.71 -0.48 -3.93
C LEU A 247 -9.80 -0.41 -5.46
N GLN A 248 -9.85 -1.56 -6.12
CA GLN A 248 -10.09 -1.65 -7.56
C GLN A 248 -11.59 -1.52 -7.86
N PHE A 249 -11.93 -0.66 -8.82
CA PHE A 249 -13.30 -0.48 -9.33
C PHE A 249 -13.47 -1.10 -10.72
N GLY A 250 -12.36 -1.48 -11.36
CA GLY A 250 -12.33 -1.89 -12.76
C GLY A 250 -12.61 -0.74 -13.72
N ASN A 251 -13.01 -1.07 -14.94
CA ASN A 251 -13.35 -0.10 -15.99
C ASN A 251 -14.82 0.37 -15.92
N ILE A 252 -15.36 0.46 -14.71
CA ILE A 252 -16.74 0.89 -14.48
C ILE A 252 -16.92 2.37 -14.89
N PRO A 253 -17.96 2.71 -15.68
CA PRO A 253 -18.13 4.05 -16.24
C PRO A 253 -18.34 5.12 -15.16
N VAL A 254 -17.99 6.36 -15.50
CA VAL A 254 -18.26 7.52 -14.64
C VAL A 254 -19.70 7.97 -14.87
N VAL A 255 -20.52 7.90 -13.83
CA VAL A 255 -21.93 8.32 -13.87
C VAL A 255 -22.20 9.33 -12.75
N PRO A 256 -23.21 10.21 -12.87
CA PRO A 256 -23.68 11.01 -11.75
C PRO A 256 -24.12 10.12 -10.59
N ASN A 257 -23.99 10.60 -9.34
CA ASN A 257 -24.35 9.81 -8.17
C ASN A 257 -25.82 9.35 -8.16
N SER A 258 -26.73 10.08 -8.83
CA SER A 258 -28.13 9.68 -8.99
C SER A 258 -28.35 8.44 -9.86
N GLU A 259 -27.33 8.03 -10.62
CA GLU A 259 -27.35 6.88 -11.54
C GLU A 259 -26.56 5.68 -10.99
N GLU A 260 -26.05 5.75 -9.76
CA GLU A 260 -25.35 4.65 -9.07
C GLU A 260 -26.35 3.62 -8.51
N THR A 261 -27.07 2.96 -9.40
CA THR A 261 -28.08 1.93 -9.06
C THR A 261 -27.43 0.65 -8.49
N GLU A 262 -28.24 -0.24 -7.93
CA GLU A 262 -27.77 -1.57 -7.49
C GLU A 262 -27.10 -2.36 -8.62
N GLU A 263 -27.66 -2.29 -9.84
CA GLU A 263 -27.08 -2.91 -11.04
C GLU A 263 -25.70 -2.33 -11.35
N TYR A 264 -25.54 -1.00 -11.29
CA TYR A 264 -24.24 -0.34 -11.46
C TYR A 264 -23.23 -0.81 -10.41
N LEU A 265 -23.61 -0.81 -9.13
CA LEU A 265 -22.72 -1.22 -8.03
C LEU A 265 -22.40 -2.72 -8.07
N SER A 266 -23.20 -3.54 -8.75
CA SER A 266 -22.92 -4.97 -8.97
C SER A 266 -21.73 -5.24 -9.89
N LEU A 267 -21.32 -4.24 -10.69
CA LEU A 267 -20.17 -4.32 -11.58
C LEU A 267 -18.83 -4.30 -10.82
N LEU A 268 -18.82 -3.83 -9.57
CA LEU A 268 -17.62 -3.76 -8.76
C LEU A 268 -17.05 -5.17 -8.48
N PRO A 269 -15.71 -5.31 -8.47
CA PRO A 269 -15.07 -6.62 -8.44
C PRO A 269 -15.20 -7.33 -7.08
N GLY A 270 -15.39 -6.61 -5.97
CA GLY A 270 -15.27 -7.18 -4.63
C GLY A 270 -13.89 -7.82 -4.41
N ILE A 271 -13.86 -9.01 -3.81
CA ILE A 271 -12.68 -9.88 -3.76
C ILE A 271 -12.95 -11.11 -4.64
N SER A 272 -13.04 -10.90 -5.95
CA SER A 272 -13.24 -11.98 -6.92
C SER A 272 -12.10 -12.00 -7.94
N GLU A 273 -12.14 -13.00 -8.83
CA GLU A 273 -11.27 -13.13 -10.01
C GLU A 273 -11.31 -11.92 -10.97
N LYS A 274 -12.23 -10.96 -10.76
CA LYS A 274 -12.28 -9.70 -11.50
C LYS A 274 -11.21 -8.68 -11.10
N LEU A 275 -10.49 -8.90 -9.99
CA LEU A 275 -9.34 -8.07 -9.61
C LEU A 275 -8.18 -8.29 -10.58
N LEU A 276 -7.43 -7.22 -10.90
CA LEU A 276 -6.16 -7.36 -11.61
C LEU A 276 -5.21 -8.21 -10.75
N PRO A 277 -4.51 -9.19 -11.34
CA PRO A 277 -3.58 -10.04 -10.59
C PRO A 277 -2.43 -9.19 -10.02
N SER A 278 -1.95 -9.52 -8.83
CA SER A 278 -0.72 -8.91 -8.29
C SER A 278 0.51 -9.39 -9.08
N LEU A 279 1.64 -8.71 -8.93
CA LEU A 279 2.92 -9.23 -9.44
C LEU A 279 3.28 -10.54 -8.72
N LEU A 280 2.93 -10.67 -7.43
CA LEU A 280 3.07 -11.90 -6.68
C LEU A 280 2.28 -13.08 -7.29
N SER A 281 1.08 -12.84 -7.84
CA SER A 281 0.27 -13.88 -8.49
C SER A 281 0.91 -14.49 -9.74
N ILE A 282 1.84 -13.77 -10.38
CA ILE A 282 2.55 -14.23 -11.57
C ILE A 282 4.01 -14.57 -11.28
N ASP A 283 4.41 -14.61 -10.01
CA ASP A 283 5.80 -14.73 -9.60
C ASP A 283 6.31 -16.17 -9.62
N THR A 284 6.66 -16.67 -10.81
CA THR A 284 7.20 -18.03 -10.97
C THR A 284 8.62 -18.20 -10.43
N ASP A 285 9.35 -17.12 -10.18
CA ASP A 285 10.75 -17.19 -9.74
C ASP A 285 10.90 -16.91 -8.24
N GLY A 286 9.84 -16.48 -7.55
CA GLY A 286 9.91 -15.98 -6.17
C GLY A 286 10.66 -14.64 -6.05
N ARG A 287 10.69 -13.81 -7.10
CA ARG A 287 11.43 -12.53 -7.14
C ARG A 287 10.64 -11.33 -6.61
N VAL A 288 9.37 -11.51 -6.25
CA VAL A 288 8.48 -10.45 -5.76
C VAL A 288 8.48 -10.41 -4.23
N ILE A 289 8.76 -9.22 -3.70
CA ILE A 289 8.58 -8.87 -2.30
C ILE A 289 7.37 -7.95 -2.23
N ARG A 290 6.23 -8.50 -1.79
CA ARG A 290 4.96 -7.78 -1.74
C ARG A 290 4.76 -7.12 -0.38
N LEU A 291 4.37 -5.86 -0.39
CA LEU A 291 4.07 -5.06 0.80
C LEU A 291 2.59 -4.68 0.81
N ASP A 292 1.91 -5.09 1.87
CA ASP A 292 0.50 -4.82 2.09
C ASP A 292 0.30 -4.05 3.41
N THR A 293 -0.85 -3.37 3.54
CA THR A 293 -1.17 -2.62 4.75
C THR A 293 -2.66 -2.55 5.05
N PHE A 294 -2.99 -2.58 6.35
CA PHE A 294 -4.33 -2.26 6.83
C PHE A 294 -4.65 -0.75 6.78
N SER A 295 -3.68 0.11 6.44
CA SER A 295 -3.84 1.56 6.48
C SER A 295 -4.94 2.10 5.56
N LYS A 296 -5.23 1.40 4.46
CA LYS A 296 -6.22 1.83 3.46
C LYS A 296 -7.46 0.96 3.40
N ILE A 297 -7.49 -0.11 4.21
CA ILE A 297 -8.61 -1.06 4.27
C ILE A 297 -9.26 -1.14 5.65
N LEU A 298 -8.58 -0.76 6.73
CA LEU A 298 -9.15 -0.64 8.07
C LEU A 298 -8.96 0.78 8.61
N ALA A 299 -7.76 1.09 9.08
CA ALA A 299 -7.43 2.41 9.59
C ALA A 299 -5.92 2.66 9.56
N PRO A 300 -5.46 3.84 9.11
CA PRO A 300 -4.03 4.19 9.19
C PRO A 300 -3.50 4.08 10.62
N GLY A 301 -4.23 4.58 11.61
CA GLY A 301 -3.76 4.66 13.01
C GLY A 301 -3.34 3.33 13.63
N MET A 302 -3.76 2.19 13.07
CA MET A 302 -3.37 0.85 13.55
C MET A 302 -1.89 0.54 13.35
N ARG A 303 -1.20 1.24 12.43
CA ARG A 303 0.22 1.00 12.13
C ARG A 303 0.51 -0.49 11.89
N LEU A 304 -0.27 -1.10 11.00
CA LEU A 304 -0.26 -2.54 10.77
C LEU A 304 -0.23 -2.85 9.27
N GLY A 305 0.63 -3.78 8.89
CA GLY A 305 0.76 -4.31 7.54
C GLY A 305 1.48 -5.65 7.55
N TRP A 306 1.85 -6.13 6.37
CA TRP A 306 2.61 -7.37 6.24
C TRP A 306 3.46 -7.38 4.97
N ILE A 307 4.45 -8.28 4.97
CA ILE A 307 5.35 -8.57 3.86
C ILE A 307 5.09 -10.01 3.43
N THR A 308 4.99 -10.24 2.13
CA THR A 308 4.96 -11.59 1.54
C THR A 308 6.19 -11.79 0.65
N CYS A 309 6.98 -12.82 0.94
CA CYS A 309 8.22 -13.13 0.20
C CYS A 309 8.66 -14.59 0.41
N GLN A 310 9.80 -14.98 -0.17
CA GLN A 310 10.41 -16.30 0.06
C GLN A 310 10.72 -16.55 1.54
N ALA A 311 10.52 -17.80 1.99
CA ALA A 311 10.67 -18.22 3.37
C ALA A 311 12.10 -18.01 3.91
N ASN A 312 13.12 -18.22 3.08
CA ASN A 312 14.54 -18.01 3.43
C ASN A 312 14.88 -16.55 3.79
N LEU A 313 14.10 -15.56 3.34
CA LEU A 313 14.30 -14.14 3.65
C LEU A 313 13.66 -13.74 4.98
N ILE A 314 12.64 -14.47 5.44
CA ILE A 314 11.86 -14.13 6.64
C ILE A 314 12.73 -14.05 7.88
N ASN A 315 13.69 -14.97 8.05
CA ASN A 315 14.54 -14.98 9.24
C ASN A 315 15.42 -13.73 9.33
N ILE A 316 15.91 -13.23 8.19
CA ILE A 316 16.75 -12.04 8.11
C ILE A 316 15.91 -10.78 8.34
N LEU A 317 14.72 -10.72 7.74
CA LEU A 317 13.75 -9.65 7.97
C LEU A 317 13.28 -9.59 9.42
N ARG A 318 12.99 -10.74 10.02
CA ARG A 318 12.63 -10.88 11.43
C ARG A 318 13.77 -10.36 12.31
N ALA A 319 15.02 -10.78 12.08
CA ALA A 319 16.17 -10.28 12.83
C ALA A 319 16.34 -8.75 12.72
N ASN A 320 15.97 -8.16 11.57
CA ASN A 320 15.91 -6.70 11.44
C ASN A 320 14.82 -6.10 12.33
N ILE A 321 13.59 -6.60 12.24
CA ILE A 321 12.46 -6.09 13.03
C ILE A 321 12.73 -6.25 14.54
N ASP A 322 13.22 -7.41 14.99
CA ASP A 322 13.53 -7.72 16.39
C ASP A 322 14.52 -6.71 17.01
N THR A 323 15.34 -6.04 16.18
CA THR A 323 16.34 -5.04 16.59
C THR A 323 15.95 -3.61 16.25
N SER A 324 14.74 -3.38 15.73
CA SER A 324 14.24 -2.04 15.40
C SER A 324 12.86 -1.76 15.99
N THR A 325 11.81 -2.32 15.39
CA THR A 325 10.41 -2.03 15.71
C THR A 325 9.82 -3.11 16.62
N CYS A 326 10.60 -4.17 16.87
CA CYS A 326 10.30 -5.38 17.64
C CYS A 326 9.15 -6.20 17.08
N ARG A 327 7.95 -5.62 16.99
CA ARG A 327 6.75 -6.18 16.34
C ARG A 327 5.67 -5.10 16.28
N PRO A 328 4.62 -5.25 15.46
CA PRO A 328 3.48 -4.34 15.49
C PRO A 328 2.77 -4.32 16.85
N ASN A 329 2.00 -3.27 17.11
CA ASN A 329 1.31 -3.09 18.39
C ASN A 329 0.30 -4.23 18.68
N GLY A 330 0.36 -4.78 19.90
CA GLY A 330 -0.48 -5.89 20.36
C GLY A 330 -1.98 -5.70 20.19
N PHE A 331 -2.52 -4.53 20.58
CA PHE A 331 -3.94 -4.23 20.39
C PHE A 331 -4.31 -4.20 18.92
N SER A 332 -3.49 -3.59 18.07
CA SER A 332 -3.76 -3.50 16.63
C SER A 332 -3.78 -4.87 15.97
N MET A 333 -2.83 -5.74 16.33
CA MET A 333 -2.80 -7.13 15.86
C MET A 333 -4.00 -7.92 16.36
N GLY A 334 -4.32 -7.84 17.66
CA GLY A 334 -5.46 -8.54 18.26
C GLY A 334 -6.80 -8.12 17.67
N ILE A 335 -7.02 -6.81 17.48
CA ILE A 335 -8.23 -6.28 16.83
C ILE A 335 -8.35 -6.79 15.39
N ALA A 336 -7.28 -6.70 14.60
CA ALA A 336 -7.29 -7.20 13.22
C ALA A 336 -7.52 -8.72 13.17
N SER A 337 -6.89 -9.48 14.07
CA SER A 337 -7.07 -10.92 14.16
C SER A 337 -8.50 -11.30 14.53
N LYS A 338 -9.08 -10.70 15.58
CA LYS A 338 -10.48 -10.95 15.97
C LYS A 338 -11.46 -10.61 14.85
N LEU A 339 -11.25 -9.47 14.17
CA LEU A 339 -12.04 -9.10 12.99
C LEU A 339 -11.99 -10.19 11.94
N LEU A 340 -10.79 -10.58 11.49
CA LEU A 340 -10.64 -11.45 10.33
C LEU A 340 -10.94 -12.93 10.65
N ASN A 341 -10.65 -13.41 11.85
CA ASN A 341 -10.82 -14.81 12.22
C ASN A 341 -12.21 -15.13 12.78
N GLU A 342 -12.82 -14.21 13.53
CA GLU A 342 -14.02 -14.53 14.30
C GLU A 342 -15.23 -13.69 13.91
N THR A 343 -15.08 -12.36 13.85
CA THR A 343 -16.21 -11.46 13.66
C THR A 343 -16.66 -11.39 12.20
N TRP A 344 -15.76 -11.05 11.28
CA TRP A 344 -16.05 -10.92 9.87
C TRP A 344 -15.85 -12.22 9.11
N LYS A 345 -14.82 -13.00 9.48
CA LYS A 345 -14.38 -14.15 8.68
C LYS A 345 -14.10 -13.70 7.23
N ASN A 346 -14.07 -14.65 6.29
CA ASN A 346 -13.83 -14.34 4.87
C ASN A 346 -14.99 -13.55 4.23
N SER A 347 -16.24 -13.90 4.56
CA SER A 347 -17.42 -13.25 3.97
C SER A 347 -17.55 -11.80 4.41
N GLY A 348 -17.45 -11.52 5.71
CA GLY A 348 -17.55 -10.14 6.21
C GLY A 348 -16.39 -9.26 5.76
N PHE A 349 -15.19 -9.81 5.60
CA PHE A 349 -14.08 -9.05 5.01
C PHE A 349 -14.36 -8.73 3.54
N SER A 350 -14.88 -9.70 2.78
CA SER A 350 -15.29 -9.49 1.38
C SER A 350 -16.39 -8.43 1.25
N ASP A 351 -17.39 -8.46 2.13
CA ASP A 351 -18.46 -7.46 2.19
C ASP A 351 -17.92 -6.07 2.54
N HIS A 352 -16.98 -5.99 3.48
CA HIS A 352 -16.31 -4.73 3.83
C HIS A 352 -15.48 -4.16 2.66
N ILE A 353 -14.72 -5.00 1.95
CA ILE A 353 -14.01 -4.56 0.74
C ILE A 353 -14.99 -4.07 -0.33
N LYS A 354 -16.08 -4.82 -0.59
CA LYS A 354 -17.10 -4.42 -1.56
C LYS A 354 -17.75 -3.08 -1.18
N PHE A 355 -18.07 -2.90 0.10
CA PHE A 355 -18.57 -1.62 0.61
C PHE A 355 -17.55 -0.48 0.37
N MET A 356 -16.27 -0.68 0.68
CA MET A 356 -15.24 0.34 0.42
C MET A 356 -15.14 0.67 -1.08
N GLN A 357 -15.18 -0.33 -1.95
CA GLN A 357 -15.18 -0.10 -3.40
C GLN A 357 -16.37 0.76 -3.85
N GLN A 358 -17.58 0.51 -3.31
CA GLN A 358 -18.76 1.33 -3.58
C GLN A 358 -18.57 2.77 -3.11
N GLN A 359 -18.04 2.98 -1.90
CA GLN A 359 -17.82 4.32 -1.38
C GLN A 359 -16.77 5.09 -2.19
N TYR A 360 -15.66 4.45 -2.55
CA TYR A 360 -14.62 5.10 -3.32
C TYR A 360 -14.99 5.32 -4.79
N VAL A 361 -15.72 4.39 -5.44
CA VAL A 361 -16.23 4.61 -6.81
C VAL A 361 -17.21 5.78 -6.84
N SER A 362 -18.07 5.88 -5.82
CA SER A 362 -19.03 6.98 -5.70
C SER A 362 -18.35 8.34 -5.52
N ARG A 363 -17.29 8.38 -4.70
CA ARG A 363 -16.45 9.58 -4.52
C ARG A 363 -15.65 9.94 -5.77
N ARG A 364 -15.09 8.95 -6.46
CA ARG A 364 -14.42 9.11 -7.76
C ARG A 364 -15.38 9.73 -8.78
N ASN A 365 -16.59 9.18 -8.88
CA ASN A 365 -17.62 9.69 -9.77
C ASN A 365 -17.98 11.14 -9.44
N THR A 366 -18.17 11.47 -8.16
CA THR A 366 -18.45 12.86 -7.73
C THR A 366 -17.36 13.83 -8.20
N VAL A 367 -16.07 13.52 -7.97
CA VAL A 367 -14.99 14.44 -8.33
C VAL A 367 -14.81 14.53 -9.85
N LEU A 368 -14.91 13.42 -10.59
CA LEU A 368 -14.75 13.42 -12.05
C LEU A 368 -15.93 14.10 -12.74
N HIS A 369 -17.17 13.89 -12.26
CA HIS A 369 -18.33 14.61 -12.77
C HIS A 369 -18.22 16.12 -12.48
N ALA A 370 -17.74 16.52 -11.30
CA ALA A 370 -17.49 17.93 -11.00
C ALA A 370 -16.41 18.54 -11.91
N ILE A 371 -15.33 17.81 -12.18
CA ILE A 371 -14.27 18.23 -13.12
C ILE A 371 -14.86 18.44 -14.51
N GLN A 372 -15.61 17.46 -15.03
CA GLN A 372 -16.24 17.56 -16.35
C GLN A 372 -17.21 18.75 -16.44
N THR A 373 -18.05 18.94 -15.43
CA THR A 373 -19.09 19.97 -15.42
C THR A 373 -18.55 21.39 -15.21
N HIS A 374 -17.52 21.55 -14.39
CA HIS A 374 -17.04 22.89 -14.01
C HIS A 374 -15.75 23.31 -14.71
N LEU A 375 -14.83 22.39 -14.98
CA LEU A 375 -13.52 22.69 -15.57
C LEU A 375 -13.48 22.39 -17.07
N GLY A 376 -14.14 21.33 -17.52
CA GLY A 376 -14.15 20.94 -18.94
C GLY A 376 -12.74 20.85 -19.51
N ASN A 377 -12.46 21.60 -20.57
CA ASN A 377 -11.18 21.63 -21.28
C ASN A 377 -10.05 22.35 -20.52
N MET A 378 -10.34 23.03 -19.41
CA MET A 378 -9.30 23.67 -18.57
C MET A 378 -8.29 22.64 -18.04
N VAL A 379 -8.68 21.37 -17.97
CA VAL A 379 -7.84 20.29 -17.47
C VAL A 379 -7.95 19.04 -18.34
N SER A 380 -6.94 18.18 -18.23
CA SER A 380 -6.98 16.81 -18.72
C SER A 380 -6.75 15.84 -17.57
N VAL A 381 -7.58 14.80 -17.51
CA VAL A 381 -7.54 13.78 -16.45
C VAL A 381 -7.72 12.40 -17.07
N GLN A 382 -7.10 11.40 -16.47
CA GLN A 382 -7.42 10.00 -16.73
C GLN A 382 -8.36 9.50 -15.64
N THR A 383 -9.40 8.73 -16.02
CA THR A 383 -10.31 8.10 -15.06
C THR A 383 -9.57 7.01 -14.28
N PRO A 384 -9.42 7.12 -12.95
CA PRO A 384 -8.79 6.07 -12.15
C PRO A 384 -9.69 4.84 -12.07
N SER A 385 -9.12 3.67 -12.37
CA SER A 385 -9.77 2.37 -12.18
C SER A 385 -9.54 1.78 -10.78
N CYS A 386 -8.70 2.43 -9.96
CA CYS A 386 -8.36 1.98 -8.62
C CYS A 386 -7.91 3.13 -7.72
N GLY A 387 -7.98 2.91 -6.40
CA GLY A 387 -7.32 3.74 -5.41
C GLY A 387 -8.11 5.02 -5.10
N MET A 388 -7.38 6.11 -4.90
CA MET A 388 -7.95 7.33 -4.30
C MET A 388 -7.37 8.64 -4.82
N PHE A 389 -6.74 8.61 -6.00
CA PHE A 389 -6.07 9.76 -6.61
C PHE A 389 -6.54 10.00 -8.03
N VAL A 390 -6.66 11.27 -8.40
CA VAL A 390 -6.82 11.74 -9.79
C VAL A 390 -5.59 12.59 -10.11
N TRP A 391 -4.99 12.31 -11.26
CA TRP A 391 -3.88 13.09 -11.81
C TRP A 391 -4.41 14.12 -12.80
N ILE A 392 -4.20 15.39 -12.47
CA ILE A 392 -4.81 16.51 -13.18
C ILE A 392 -3.72 17.31 -13.87
N LYS A 393 -3.77 17.35 -15.20
CA LYS A 393 -2.99 18.28 -16.02
C LYS A 393 -3.79 19.54 -16.25
N ILE A 394 -3.25 20.69 -15.90
CA ILE A 394 -3.86 21.98 -16.24
C ILE A 394 -3.45 22.34 -17.67
N ASN A 395 -4.44 22.66 -18.50
CA ASN A 395 -4.24 23.06 -19.89
C ASN A 395 -4.03 24.57 -19.98
N LEU A 396 -2.81 25.01 -19.68
CA LEU A 396 -2.43 26.41 -19.73
C LEU A 396 -2.34 26.94 -21.17
N PRO A 397 -2.67 28.23 -21.40
CA PRO A 397 -2.29 28.92 -22.63
C PRO A 397 -0.78 28.80 -22.92
N GLN A 398 -0.40 28.68 -24.19
CA GLN A 398 0.99 28.43 -24.61
C GLN A 398 1.99 29.46 -24.05
N HIS A 399 1.59 30.73 -23.94
CA HIS A 399 2.42 31.81 -23.41
C HIS A 399 2.66 31.74 -21.89
N LEU A 400 1.86 30.96 -21.15
CA LEU A 400 2.03 30.71 -19.71
C LEU A 400 2.69 29.35 -19.44
N ALA A 401 2.48 28.36 -20.29
CA ALA A 401 2.95 26.98 -20.09
C ALA A 401 4.49 26.85 -19.98
N SER A 402 5.24 27.86 -20.42
CA SER A 402 6.71 27.92 -20.38
C SER A 402 7.25 28.96 -19.40
N GLN A 403 6.40 29.58 -18.58
CA GLN A 403 6.85 30.58 -17.61
C GLN A 403 7.41 29.93 -16.36
N ASP A 404 8.60 30.36 -15.95
CA ASP A 404 9.20 29.98 -14.68
C ASP A 404 8.31 30.38 -13.49
N GLY A 405 8.16 29.47 -12.53
CA GLY A 405 7.35 29.67 -11.32
C GLY A 405 5.84 29.63 -11.56
N ILE A 406 5.38 29.15 -12.72
CA ILE A 406 3.95 29.09 -13.05
C ILE A 406 3.18 28.20 -12.07
N VAL A 407 3.76 27.06 -11.68
CA VAL A 407 3.13 26.12 -10.72
C VAL A 407 2.99 26.76 -9.34
N ASP A 408 4.00 27.48 -8.86
CA ASP A 408 3.96 28.17 -7.57
C ASP A 408 2.90 29.28 -7.54
N ARG A 409 2.77 30.02 -8.64
CA ARG A 409 1.72 31.04 -8.80
C ARG A 409 0.33 30.42 -8.77
N ILE A 410 0.12 29.33 -9.50
CA ILE A 410 -1.14 28.59 -9.50
C ILE A 410 -1.43 28.06 -8.09
N PHE A 411 -0.45 27.44 -7.43
CA PHE A 411 -0.60 26.90 -6.08
C PHE A 411 -0.93 27.99 -5.06
N THR A 412 -0.29 29.15 -5.14
CA THR A 412 -0.61 30.32 -4.30
C THR A 412 -2.06 30.75 -4.49
N LYS A 413 -2.54 30.82 -5.75
CA LYS A 413 -3.93 31.13 -6.06
C LYS A 413 -4.92 30.07 -5.59
N MET A 414 -4.53 28.80 -5.62
CA MET A 414 -5.31 27.71 -5.01
C MET A 414 -5.52 27.96 -3.51
N LEU A 415 -4.46 28.34 -2.76
CA LEU A 415 -4.56 28.67 -1.33
C LEU A 415 -5.46 29.87 -1.04
N GLU A 416 -5.34 30.94 -1.83
CA GLU A 416 -6.21 32.12 -1.75
C GLU A 416 -7.69 31.73 -1.95
N ASN A 417 -7.96 30.86 -2.92
CA ASN A 417 -9.29 30.35 -3.25
C ASN A 417 -9.73 29.13 -2.42
N LYS A 418 -9.01 28.77 -1.35
CA LYS A 418 -9.36 27.68 -0.40
C LYS A 418 -9.52 26.31 -1.08
N VAL A 419 -8.65 26.00 -2.03
CA VAL A 419 -8.50 24.67 -2.64
C VAL A 419 -7.04 24.26 -2.58
N ILE A 420 -6.75 22.98 -2.40
CA ILE A 420 -5.36 22.47 -2.37
C ILE A 420 -5.29 21.18 -3.17
N LEU A 421 -4.44 21.18 -4.19
CA LEU A 421 -3.96 19.99 -4.86
C LEU A 421 -2.45 19.92 -4.64
N VAL A 422 -1.85 18.73 -4.75
CA VAL A 422 -0.40 18.57 -4.53
C VAL A 422 0.34 18.69 -5.87
N PRO A 423 1.26 19.64 -6.04
CA PRO A 423 2.08 19.75 -7.25
C PRO A 423 2.87 18.48 -7.58
N CYS A 424 3.10 18.21 -8.87
CA CYS A 424 3.72 16.97 -9.32
C CYS A 424 5.16 16.79 -8.86
N PHE A 425 5.92 17.88 -8.69
CA PHE A 425 7.33 17.83 -8.37
C PHE A 425 7.63 17.15 -7.02
N HIS A 426 6.67 17.15 -6.07
CA HIS A 426 6.78 16.38 -4.82
C HIS A 426 6.81 14.86 -5.03
N PHE A 427 6.39 14.37 -6.19
CA PHE A 427 6.33 12.96 -6.54
C PHE A 427 7.38 12.57 -7.58
N SER A 428 8.21 13.50 -8.05
CA SER A 428 9.19 13.23 -9.09
C SER A 428 10.39 12.48 -8.54
N SER A 429 10.80 11.39 -9.21
CA SER A 429 12.11 10.77 -8.99
C SER A 429 13.22 11.40 -9.85
N LYS A 430 12.87 12.31 -10.78
CA LYS A 430 13.82 13.19 -11.50
C LYS A 430 14.16 14.42 -10.66
N ASP A 431 15.25 15.11 -11.04
CA ASP A 431 15.60 16.42 -10.47
C ASP A 431 14.39 17.37 -10.53
N GLU A 432 14.03 17.93 -9.37
CA GLU A 432 12.91 18.84 -9.19
C GLU A 432 12.96 20.02 -10.18
N LYS A 433 14.16 20.52 -10.51
CA LYS A 433 14.33 21.63 -11.46
C LYS A 433 13.80 21.33 -12.85
N LEU A 434 13.77 20.07 -13.26
CA LEU A 434 13.28 19.64 -14.56
C LEU A 434 11.75 19.56 -14.63
N VAL A 435 11.08 19.54 -13.47
CA VAL A 435 9.65 19.23 -13.36
C VAL A 435 8.85 20.25 -12.56
N LYS A 436 9.51 21.18 -11.84
CA LYS A 436 8.89 22.15 -10.93
C LYS A 436 7.78 22.98 -11.58
N ASP A 437 7.91 23.27 -12.87
CA ASP A 437 6.97 24.10 -13.64
C ASP A 437 6.03 23.29 -14.55
N ILE A 438 6.04 21.95 -14.43
CA ILE A 438 5.06 21.10 -15.12
C ILE A 438 3.71 21.23 -14.40
N PRO A 439 2.63 21.67 -15.06
CA PRO A 439 1.34 21.99 -14.43
C PRO A 439 0.50 20.72 -14.20
N LEU A 440 1.09 19.73 -13.54
CA LEU A 440 0.48 18.48 -13.11
C LEU A 440 0.26 18.50 -11.60
N PHE A 441 -0.89 18.01 -11.17
CA PHE A 441 -1.29 18.02 -9.77
C PHE A 441 -2.03 16.74 -9.39
N ARG A 442 -1.80 16.26 -8.16
CA ARG A 442 -2.60 15.18 -7.57
C ARG A 442 -3.78 15.77 -6.79
N ALA A 443 -4.99 15.34 -7.13
CA ALA A 443 -6.17 15.47 -6.29
C ALA A 443 -6.49 14.11 -5.63
N THR A 444 -6.97 14.11 -4.38
CA THR A 444 -7.49 12.90 -3.74
C THR A 444 -8.99 13.02 -3.51
N PHE A 445 -9.72 11.90 -3.64
CA PHE A 445 -11.15 11.81 -3.32
C PHE A 445 -11.42 11.00 -2.05
N ALA A 446 -10.41 10.81 -1.19
CA ALA A 446 -10.53 10.04 0.05
C ALA A 446 -11.10 10.84 1.23
N PHE A 447 -10.56 12.04 1.49
CA PHE A 447 -10.77 12.74 2.76
C PHE A 447 -12.02 13.63 2.77
N ALA A 448 -12.14 14.54 1.80
CA ALA A 448 -13.25 15.49 1.72
C ALA A 448 -14.59 14.77 1.49
N ASN A 449 -15.68 15.29 2.02
CA ASN A 449 -17.01 14.80 1.66
C ASN A 449 -17.41 15.27 0.25
N LYS A 450 -18.48 14.70 -0.33
CA LYS A 450 -18.92 14.98 -1.70
C LYS A 450 -19.17 16.46 -2.00
N GLN A 451 -19.84 17.17 -1.09
CA GLN A 451 -20.11 18.60 -1.25
C GLN A 451 -18.82 19.44 -1.22
N GLN A 452 -17.89 19.10 -0.32
CA GLN A 452 -16.57 19.73 -0.26
C GLN A 452 -15.77 19.46 -1.54
N MET A 453 -15.82 18.26 -2.11
CA MET A 453 -15.16 17.94 -3.38
C MET A 453 -15.70 18.80 -4.53
N ILE A 454 -17.02 18.89 -4.67
CA ILE A 454 -17.66 19.75 -5.68
C ILE A 454 -17.23 21.21 -5.49
N LYS A 455 -17.27 21.72 -4.26
CA LYS A 455 -16.86 23.09 -3.94
C LYS A 455 -15.38 23.35 -4.23
N ALA A 456 -14.50 22.38 -3.95
CA ALA A 456 -13.08 22.47 -4.26
C ALA A 456 -12.83 22.60 -5.77
N ILE A 457 -13.55 21.83 -6.60
CA ILE A 457 -13.46 21.93 -8.05
C ILE A 457 -14.02 23.27 -8.57
N GLN A 458 -15.11 23.78 -7.99
CA GLN A 458 -15.62 25.12 -8.32
C GLN A 458 -14.62 26.22 -7.97
N ASN A 459 -13.95 26.13 -6.83
CA ASN A 459 -12.91 27.07 -6.46
C ASN A 459 -11.70 26.97 -7.40
N LEU A 460 -11.33 25.75 -7.83
CA LEU A 460 -10.29 25.54 -8.83
C LEU A 460 -10.66 26.19 -10.16
N LYS A 461 -11.92 26.17 -10.58
CA LYS A 461 -12.38 26.87 -11.79
C LYS A 461 -12.03 28.37 -11.74
N SER A 462 -12.31 29.03 -10.61
CA SER A 462 -11.98 30.45 -10.41
C SER A 462 -10.48 30.69 -10.57
N VAL A 463 -9.65 29.84 -9.98
CA VAL A 463 -8.19 29.90 -10.12
C VAL A 463 -7.79 29.76 -11.59
N LEU A 464 -8.21 28.70 -12.28
CA LEU A 464 -7.78 28.45 -13.66
C LEU A 464 -8.25 29.53 -14.64
N SER A 465 -9.39 30.17 -14.36
CA SER A 465 -9.90 31.29 -15.13
C SER A 465 -8.98 32.52 -15.03
N GLU A 466 -8.36 32.78 -13.88
CA GLU A 466 -7.36 33.85 -13.71
C GLU A 466 -6.10 33.62 -14.57
N PHE A 467 -5.79 32.35 -14.87
CA PHE A 467 -4.68 31.97 -15.76
C PHE A 467 -5.11 31.76 -17.22
N GLY A 468 -6.31 32.22 -17.60
CA GLY A 468 -6.77 32.19 -18.99
C GLY A 468 -7.05 30.78 -19.54
N CYS A 469 -7.24 29.78 -18.67
CA CYS A 469 -7.68 28.46 -19.12
C CYS A 469 -9.12 28.54 -19.63
N ALA A 470 -9.41 27.97 -20.80
CA ALA A 470 -10.76 27.93 -21.37
C ALA A 470 -11.50 26.66 -20.97
N ALA A 471 -12.80 26.78 -20.64
CA ALA A 471 -13.68 25.68 -20.24
C ALA A 471 -14.08 24.78 -21.42
#